data_AF-A0A3D1HVU4-F1
#
_entry.id   AF-A0A3D1HVU4-F1
#
_cell.length_a   1.000
_cell.length_b   1.000
_cell.length_c   1.000
_cell.angle_alpha   90.00
_cell.angle_beta   90.00
_cell.angle_gamma   90.00
#
_symmetry.space_group_name_H-M   'P 1'
#
loop_
_entity.id
_entity.type
_entity.pdbx_description
1 polymer ?
#
loop_
_entity_poly.entity_id
_entity_poly.type
_entity_poly.pdbx_seq_one_letter_code
_entity_poly.pdbx_strand_id
1 'polypeptide(L)'
;MKFNSIEQLITLTTPDDIKNAGFKLDENYMIALTPDNAAKALECIKGNKRYEKSSYEVYYNKLGKSLRDYSKEELKNILWCVARSNSTRSSNENISVIADWVFKNLTQFLKRLEKGDTTLIEELATIKELSRKEKSLSSKICTYLCELEFKQSKFAVNDTVVRRILPYYLNYYGISTENKALENYSYSEIIALIDKIAVNLPPKMNYTEIDQIIWYCYRNDPVRSQIAVALT
;
A
#
# COMPACT_ATOMS: atom_id res chain seq x y z
N MET A 1 -20.68 12.92 23.52
CA MET A 1 -21.38 11.61 23.54
C MET A 1 -20.56 10.68 24.41
N LYS A 2 -21.13 10.08 25.47
CA LYS A 2 -20.42 9.06 26.28
C LYS A 2 -20.70 7.70 25.63
N PHE A 3 -19.65 6.94 25.32
CA PHE A 3 -19.76 5.58 24.80
C PHE A 3 -19.67 4.62 26.00
N ASN A 4 -20.59 3.65 26.09
CA ASN A 4 -20.63 2.74 27.25
C ASN A 4 -19.78 1.47 27.03
N SER A 5 -19.24 1.26 25.82
CA SER A 5 -18.26 0.22 25.51
C SER A 5 -17.43 0.57 24.26
N ILE A 6 -16.26 -0.07 24.10
CA ILE A 6 -15.43 0.06 22.89
C ILE A 6 -16.20 -0.42 21.64
N GLU A 7 -17.01 -1.47 21.78
CA GLU A 7 -17.87 -1.99 20.72
C GLU A 7 -18.87 -0.95 20.21
N GLN A 8 -19.50 -0.19 21.13
CA GLN A 8 -20.42 0.89 20.75
C GLN A 8 -19.69 2.03 20.03
N LEU A 9 -18.49 2.40 20.52
CA LEU A 9 -17.65 3.41 19.88
C LEU A 9 -17.30 2.99 18.45
N ILE A 10 -16.80 1.75 18.28
CA ILE A 10 -16.44 1.18 16.98
C ILE A 10 -17.67 1.18 16.05
N THR A 11 -18.81 0.66 16.51
CA THR A 11 -20.02 0.49 15.70
C THR A 11 -20.59 1.82 15.18
N LEU A 12 -20.46 2.89 15.97
CA LEU A 12 -20.97 4.22 15.64
C LEU A 12 -19.99 5.03 14.78
N THR A 13 -18.71 4.68 14.77
CA THR A 13 -17.66 5.43 14.07
C THR A 13 -17.11 4.72 12.84
N THR A 14 -17.38 3.42 12.70
CA THR A 14 -17.04 2.64 11.50
C THR A 14 -17.79 3.21 10.29
N PRO A 15 -17.09 3.53 9.19
CA PRO A 15 -17.72 3.90 7.93
C PRO A 15 -18.78 2.89 7.47
N ASP A 16 -19.90 3.38 6.92
CA ASP A 16 -21.05 2.53 6.55
C ASP A 16 -20.69 1.43 5.55
N ASP A 17 -19.79 1.72 4.59
CA ASP A 17 -19.33 0.75 3.61
C ASP A 17 -18.55 -0.41 4.25
N ILE A 18 -17.70 -0.10 5.23
CA ILE A 18 -16.99 -1.12 6.03
C ILE A 18 -17.98 -1.90 6.91
N LYS A 19 -18.92 -1.20 7.56
CA LYS A 19 -19.92 -1.83 8.43
C LYS A 19 -20.81 -2.80 7.65
N ASN A 20 -21.29 -2.40 6.49
CA ASN A 20 -22.19 -3.19 5.65
C ASN A 20 -21.50 -4.40 5.01
N ALA A 21 -20.19 -4.31 4.74
CA ALA A 21 -19.41 -5.42 4.21
C ALA A 21 -19.19 -6.57 5.21
N GLY A 22 -19.46 -6.34 6.50
CA GLY A 22 -19.39 -7.37 7.54
C GLY A 22 -17.98 -7.98 7.68
N PHE A 23 -16.95 -7.13 7.73
CA PHE A 23 -15.58 -7.57 7.96
C PHE A 23 -15.45 -8.32 9.29
N LYS A 24 -14.72 -9.43 9.29
CA LYS A 24 -14.39 -10.15 10.52
C LYS A 24 -13.43 -9.30 11.35
N LEU A 25 -13.74 -9.16 12.63
CA LEU A 25 -12.88 -8.46 13.59
C LEU A 25 -12.07 -9.46 14.42
N ASP A 26 -10.92 -9.02 14.92
CA ASP A 26 -10.18 -9.70 16.00
C ASP A 26 -10.73 -9.30 17.38
N GLU A 27 -10.13 -9.83 18.44
CA GLU A 27 -10.54 -9.58 19.83
C GLU A 27 -10.38 -8.11 20.28
N ASN A 28 -9.60 -7.31 19.56
CA ASN A 28 -9.42 -5.89 19.81
C ASN A 28 -10.33 -5.02 18.93
N TYR A 29 -11.31 -5.63 18.25
CA TYR A 29 -12.24 -4.98 17.31
C TYR A 29 -11.55 -4.35 16.08
N MET A 30 -10.32 -4.78 15.79
CA MET A 30 -9.59 -4.43 14.58
C MET A 30 -9.94 -5.41 13.46
N ILE A 31 -9.79 -5.03 12.19
CA ILE A 31 -10.09 -5.93 11.07
C ILE A 31 -9.08 -7.07 11.04
N ALA A 32 -9.55 -8.31 11.09
CA ALA A 32 -8.66 -9.46 11.05
C ALA A 32 -7.98 -9.57 9.67
N LEU A 33 -6.68 -9.88 9.62
CA LEU A 33 -5.99 -10.19 8.37
C LEU A 33 -6.37 -11.60 7.94
N THR A 34 -7.33 -11.72 7.01
CA THR A 34 -7.79 -12.99 6.46
C THR A 34 -8.06 -12.85 4.96
N PRO A 35 -7.91 -13.92 4.15
CA PRO A 35 -8.25 -13.88 2.72
C PRO A 35 -9.68 -13.43 2.45
N ASP A 36 -10.66 -13.84 3.28
CA ASP A 36 -12.06 -13.41 3.16
C ASP A 36 -12.20 -11.90 3.35
N ASN A 37 -11.52 -11.31 4.33
CA ASN A 37 -11.52 -9.86 4.51
C ASN A 37 -10.78 -9.15 3.36
N ALA A 38 -9.72 -9.73 2.81
CA ALA A 38 -9.05 -9.14 1.64
C ALA A 38 -9.97 -9.15 0.41
N ALA A 39 -10.68 -10.25 0.16
CA ALA A 39 -11.68 -10.34 -0.91
C ALA A 39 -12.79 -9.30 -0.74
N LYS A 40 -13.34 -9.14 0.47
CA LYS A 40 -14.32 -8.09 0.79
C LYS A 40 -13.78 -6.69 0.53
N ALA A 41 -12.57 -6.40 0.98
CA ALA A 41 -11.93 -5.11 0.73
C ALA A 41 -11.80 -4.85 -0.78
N LEU A 42 -11.37 -5.84 -1.55
CA LEU A 42 -11.26 -5.74 -3.01
C LEU A 42 -12.62 -5.51 -3.68
N GLU A 43 -13.67 -6.22 -3.27
CA GLU A 43 -15.03 -6.02 -3.78
C GLU A 43 -15.53 -4.61 -3.49
N CYS A 44 -15.34 -4.12 -2.27
CA CYS A 44 -15.70 -2.77 -1.90
C CYS A 44 -14.91 -1.72 -2.70
N ILE A 45 -13.62 -1.96 -2.96
CA ILE A 45 -12.80 -1.09 -3.82
C ILE A 45 -13.39 -1.05 -5.24
N LYS A 46 -13.68 -2.22 -5.84
CA LYS A 46 -14.22 -2.33 -7.20
C LYS A 46 -15.62 -1.72 -7.34
N GLY A 47 -16.48 -1.89 -6.34
CA GLY A 47 -17.85 -1.37 -6.34
C GLY A 47 -17.96 0.13 -6.06
N ASN A 48 -16.90 0.76 -5.58
CA ASN A 48 -16.93 2.19 -5.23
C ASN A 48 -16.57 3.06 -6.43
N LYS A 49 -17.53 3.87 -6.89
CA LYS A 49 -17.34 4.83 -8.01
C LYS A 49 -16.16 5.78 -7.83
N ARG A 50 -15.71 6.03 -6.60
CA ARG A 50 -14.51 6.84 -6.31
C ARG A 50 -13.22 6.12 -6.72
N TYR A 51 -13.23 4.79 -6.78
CA TYR A 51 -12.09 3.93 -7.12
C TYR A 51 -12.29 3.14 -8.42
N GLU A 52 -13.50 3.13 -9.00
CA GLU A 52 -13.90 2.47 -10.26
C GLU A 52 -12.99 2.80 -11.46
N LYS A 53 -12.23 3.89 -11.39
CA LYS A 53 -11.18 4.24 -12.33
C LYS A 53 -9.85 4.31 -11.59
N SER A 54 -9.26 3.16 -11.26
CA SER A 54 -7.81 3.05 -11.07
C SER A 54 -7.16 3.54 -12.36
N SER A 55 -6.81 4.82 -12.41
CA SER A 55 -6.47 5.49 -13.68
C SER A 55 -5.23 4.88 -14.31
N TYR A 56 -4.42 4.16 -13.54
CA TYR A 56 -3.20 3.52 -14.00
C TYR A 56 -3.48 2.19 -14.71
N GLU A 57 -4.32 1.30 -14.16
CA GLU A 57 -4.66 0.03 -14.81
C GLU A 57 -5.41 0.26 -16.13
N VAL A 58 -6.38 1.19 -16.12
CA VAL A 58 -7.13 1.56 -17.33
C VAL A 58 -6.20 2.13 -18.38
N TYR A 59 -5.27 3.01 -17.99
CA TYR A 59 -4.29 3.59 -18.91
C TYR A 59 -3.35 2.52 -19.47
N TYR A 60 -2.82 1.64 -18.61
CA TYR A 60 -1.94 0.55 -19.00
C TYR A 60 -2.61 -0.40 -19.99
N ASN A 61 -3.80 -0.90 -19.66
CA ASN A 61 -4.56 -1.82 -20.49
C ASN A 61 -5.00 -1.18 -21.83
N LYS A 62 -5.26 0.13 -21.84
CA LYS A 62 -5.59 0.87 -23.08
C LYS A 62 -4.41 0.91 -24.07
N LEU A 63 -3.18 1.03 -23.57
CA LEU A 63 -2.00 1.04 -24.44
C LEU A 63 -1.70 -0.35 -25.02
N GLY A 64 -2.07 -1.42 -24.32
CA GLY A 64 -2.00 -2.79 -24.83
C GLY A 64 -0.59 -3.24 -25.20
N LYS A 65 0.44 -2.68 -24.55
CA LYS A 65 1.86 -2.99 -24.77
C LYS A 65 2.61 -3.05 -23.45
N SER A 66 3.78 -3.69 -23.45
CA SER A 66 4.67 -3.79 -22.28
C SER A 66 5.30 -2.44 -21.94
N LEU A 67 5.62 -2.23 -20.65
CA LEU A 67 6.31 -1.02 -20.16
C LEU A 67 7.64 -0.76 -20.89
N ARG A 68 8.33 -1.81 -21.36
CA ARG A 68 9.58 -1.68 -22.14
C ARG A 68 9.41 -0.90 -23.44
N ASP A 69 8.19 -0.88 -23.98
CA ASP A 69 7.83 -0.28 -25.26
C ASP A 69 7.15 1.10 -25.07
N TYR A 70 7.13 1.62 -23.84
CA TYR A 70 6.59 2.93 -23.53
C TYR A 70 7.58 4.03 -23.90
N SER A 71 7.07 5.07 -24.56
CA SER A 71 7.76 6.35 -24.67
C SER A 71 7.92 6.98 -23.29
N LYS A 72 8.83 7.96 -23.21
CA LYS A 72 9.03 8.76 -22.00
C LYS A 72 7.72 9.37 -21.48
N GLU A 73 6.89 9.89 -22.39
CA GLU A 73 5.61 10.52 -22.03
C GLU A 73 4.59 9.48 -21.54
N GLU A 74 4.55 8.29 -22.12
CA GLU A 74 3.67 7.21 -21.64
C GLU A 74 4.10 6.72 -20.24
N LEU A 75 5.40 6.57 -19.99
CA LEU A 75 5.92 6.26 -18.65
C LEU A 75 5.55 7.34 -17.64
N LYS A 76 5.76 8.61 -18.00
CA LYS A 76 5.38 9.73 -17.14
C LYS A 76 3.89 9.68 -16.80
N ASN A 77 3.03 9.44 -17.80
CA ASN A 77 1.58 9.39 -17.61
C ASN A 77 1.14 8.21 -16.74
N ILE A 78 1.71 7.01 -16.89
CA ILE A 78 1.37 5.89 -16.00
C ILE A 78 1.78 6.16 -14.54
N LEU A 79 2.96 6.75 -14.31
CA LEU A 79 3.40 7.12 -12.95
C LEU A 79 2.50 8.20 -12.33
N TRP A 80 2.06 9.14 -13.14
CA TRP A 80 1.06 10.14 -12.75
C TRP A 80 -0.26 9.53 -12.35
N CYS A 81 -0.74 8.56 -13.12
CA CYS A 81 -1.95 7.81 -12.78
C CYS A 81 -1.81 7.04 -11.47
N VAL A 82 -0.65 6.43 -11.23
CA VAL A 82 -0.34 5.76 -9.95
C VAL A 82 -0.40 6.76 -8.80
N ALA A 83 0.27 7.90 -8.92
CA ALA A 83 0.31 8.95 -7.90
C ALA A 83 -1.11 9.46 -7.55
N ARG A 84 -1.90 9.80 -8.58
CA ARG A 84 -3.24 10.35 -8.43
C ARG A 84 -4.23 9.33 -7.85
N SER A 85 -4.26 8.12 -8.40
CA SER A 85 -5.21 7.07 -7.94
C SER A 85 -4.97 6.69 -6.48
N ASN A 86 -3.72 6.78 -6.02
CA ASN A 86 -3.33 6.37 -4.68
C ASN A 86 -3.10 7.54 -3.73
N SER A 87 -3.61 8.73 -4.08
CA SER A 87 -3.59 9.95 -3.28
C SER A 87 -2.21 10.28 -2.71
N THR A 88 -1.14 10.05 -3.48
CA THR A 88 0.19 10.48 -3.07
C THR A 88 0.22 12.01 -3.11
N ARG A 89 0.63 12.67 -2.02
CA ARG A 89 0.82 14.14 -1.99
C ARG A 89 2.12 14.57 -2.69
N SER A 90 2.57 13.81 -3.67
CA SER A 90 3.84 14.02 -4.38
C SER A 90 3.63 15.07 -5.46
N SER A 91 4.63 15.95 -5.64
CA SER A 91 4.52 17.02 -6.63
C SER A 91 4.73 16.49 -8.04
N ASN A 92 4.23 17.25 -9.01
CA ASN A 92 4.34 16.96 -10.44
C ASN A 92 5.81 16.88 -10.88
N GLU A 93 6.65 17.71 -10.28
CA GLU A 93 8.09 17.78 -10.48
C GLU A 93 8.75 16.49 -9.99
N ASN A 94 8.44 16.05 -8.76
CA ASN A 94 8.98 14.79 -8.23
C ASN A 94 8.55 13.58 -9.07
N ILE A 95 7.29 13.53 -9.51
CA ILE A 95 6.81 12.46 -10.42
C ILE A 95 7.59 12.50 -11.74
N SER A 96 7.85 13.69 -12.28
CA SER A 96 8.63 13.84 -13.52
C SER A 96 10.08 13.41 -13.34
N VAL A 97 10.72 13.76 -12.22
CA VAL A 97 12.09 13.30 -11.87
C VAL A 97 12.16 11.78 -11.82
N ILE A 98 11.20 11.13 -11.15
CA ILE A 98 11.15 9.66 -11.08
C ILE A 98 10.90 9.07 -12.47
N ALA A 99 9.97 9.62 -13.26
CA ALA A 99 9.69 9.15 -14.62
C ALA A 99 10.94 9.24 -15.52
N ASP A 100 11.68 10.34 -15.44
CA ASP A 100 12.92 10.55 -16.18
C ASP A 100 13.99 9.53 -15.78
N TRP A 101 14.13 9.25 -14.49
CA TRP A 101 15.05 8.24 -13.99
C TRP A 101 14.66 6.83 -14.46
N VAL A 102 13.37 6.48 -14.37
CA VAL A 102 12.84 5.18 -14.81
C VAL A 102 13.07 5.00 -16.31
N PHE A 103 12.76 6.00 -17.13
CA PHE A 103 12.96 5.92 -18.59
C PHE A 103 14.45 5.74 -18.95
N LYS A 104 15.35 6.50 -18.31
CA LYS A 104 16.81 6.38 -18.54
C LYS A 104 17.35 5.00 -18.16
N ASN A 105 16.77 4.35 -17.16
CA ASN A 105 17.22 3.06 -16.62
C ASN A 105 16.26 1.90 -16.93
N LEU A 106 15.37 2.04 -17.92
CA LEU A 106 14.17 1.20 -18.08
C LEU A 106 14.45 -0.31 -18.05
N THR A 107 15.49 -0.75 -18.77
CA THR A 107 15.85 -2.18 -18.81
C THR A 107 16.27 -2.70 -17.43
N GLN A 108 17.11 -1.95 -16.71
CA GLN A 108 17.57 -2.34 -15.38
C GLN A 108 16.44 -2.21 -14.34
N PHE A 109 15.62 -1.16 -14.46
CA PHE A 109 14.44 -0.95 -13.66
C PHE A 109 13.49 -2.15 -13.75
N LEU A 110 13.09 -2.56 -14.97
CA LEU A 110 12.18 -3.68 -15.17
C LEU A 110 12.75 -5.01 -14.66
N LYS A 111 14.05 -5.26 -14.87
CA LYS A 111 14.73 -6.46 -14.34
C LYS A 111 14.71 -6.51 -12.81
N ARG A 112 14.89 -5.36 -12.14
CA ARG A 112 14.86 -5.27 -10.66
C ARG A 112 13.44 -5.34 -10.12
N LEU A 113 12.49 -4.74 -10.83
CA LEU A 113 11.07 -4.83 -10.56
C LEU A 113 10.59 -6.28 -10.60
N GLU A 114 10.88 -7.02 -11.68
CA GLU A 114 10.55 -8.44 -11.80
C GLU A 114 11.20 -9.29 -10.70
N LYS A 115 12.41 -8.94 -10.27
CA LYS A 115 13.11 -9.66 -9.20
C LYS A 115 12.60 -9.38 -7.79
N GLY A 116 11.82 -8.31 -7.58
CA GLY A 116 11.43 -7.88 -6.24
C GLY A 116 12.59 -7.24 -5.47
N ASP A 117 13.50 -6.54 -6.16
CA ASP A 117 14.65 -5.91 -5.52
C ASP A 117 14.21 -4.72 -4.65
N THR A 118 14.20 -4.93 -3.34
CA THR A 118 13.75 -3.93 -2.34
C THR A 118 14.61 -2.66 -2.34
N THR A 119 15.86 -2.72 -2.81
CA THR A 119 16.74 -1.54 -2.88
C THR A 119 16.25 -0.52 -3.92
N LEU A 120 15.48 -0.97 -4.91
CA LEU A 120 14.93 -0.12 -5.96
C LEU A 120 14.07 1.01 -5.39
N ILE A 121 13.28 0.72 -4.36
CA ILE A 121 12.39 1.72 -3.76
C ILE A 121 13.16 2.80 -3.03
N GLU A 122 14.23 2.46 -2.31
CA GLU A 122 15.06 3.47 -1.64
C GLU A 122 15.78 4.35 -2.65
N GLU A 123 16.27 3.77 -3.74
CA GLU A 123 16.91 4.51 -4.83
C GLU A 123 15.94 5.50 -5.48
N LEU A 124 14.74 5.05 -5.86
CA LEU A 124 13.70 5.93 -6.39
C LEU A 124 13.28 7.02 -5.40
N ALA A 125 13.21 6.68 -4.11
CA ALA A 125 12.78 7.60 -3.07
C ALA A 125 13.82 8.69 -2.75
N THR A 126 15.07 8.51 -3.19
CA THR A 126 16.21 9.37 -2.81
C THR A 126 16.97 9.94 -4.00
N ILE A 127 16.38 9.90 -5.21
CA ILE A 127 16.92 10.58 -6.40
C ILE A 127 17.27 12.04 -6.04
N LYS A 128 18.49 12.46 -6.39
CA LYS A 128 19.09 13.72 -5.95
C LYS A 128 18.26 14.96 -6.29
N GLU A 129 17.58 14.92 -7.43
CA GLU A 129 16.76 16.02 -7.95
C GLU A 129 15.38 16.13 -7.30
N LEU A 130 15.02 15.22 -6.38
CA LEU A 130 13.76 15.28 -5.65
C LEU A 130 13.78 16.39 -4.59
N SER A 131 12.65 17.08 -4.47
CA SER A 131 12.45 18.09 -3.41
C SER A 131 12.34 17.49 -2.00
N ARG A 132 12.06 16.19 -1.89
CA ARG A 132 11.97 15.43 -0.63
C ARG A 132 12.06 13.93 -0.90
N LYS A 133 12.20 13.13 0.17
CA LYS A 133 12.13 11.67 0.05
C LYS A 133 10.73 11.20 -0.36
N GLU A 134 10.63 10.41 -1.42
CA GLU A 134 9.36 9.92 -1.99
C GLU A 134 9.12 8.43 -1.70
N LYS A 135 9.28 8.01 -0.42
CA LYS A 135 9.13 6.59 -0.02
C LYS A 135 7.75 6.01 -0.40
N SER A 136 6.67 6.74 -0.13
CA SER A 136 5.31 6.27 -0.42
C SER A 136 5.07 6.12 -1.92
N LEU A 137 5.40 7.15 -2.71
CA LEU A 137 5.23 7.10 -4.16
C LEU A 137 6.08 5.99 -4.78
N SER A 138 7.34 5.88 -4.39
CA SER A 138 8.27 4.85 -4.90
C SER A 138 7.77 3.44 -4.63
N SER A 139 7.26 3.17 -3.42
CA SER A 139 6.67 1.87 -3.08
C SER A 139 5.42 1.55 -3.90
N LYS A 140 4.55 2.54 -4.14
CA LYS A 140 3.35 2.39 -4.95
C LYS A 140 3.68 2.14 -6.42
N ILE A 141 4.64 2.89 -6.97
CA ILE A 141 5.14 2.68 -8.33
C ILE A 141 5.65 1.24 -8.50
N CYS A 142 6.52 0.78 -7.61
CA CYS A 142 7.06 -0.58 -7.72
C CYS A 142 5.99 -1.66 -7.51
N THR A 143 5.07 -1.46 -6.56
CA THR A 143 3.98 -2.41 -6.31
C THR A 143 3.08 -2.55 -7.53
N TYR A 144 2.51 -1.44 -8.02
CA TYR A 144 1.51 -1.48 -9.08
C TYR A 144 2.10 -1.79 -10.46
N LEU A 145 3.31 -1.32 -10.76
CA LEU A 145 3.94 -1.70 -12.03
C LEU A 145 4.38 -3.16 -12.04
N CYS A 146 4.83 -3.71 -10.91
CA CYS A 146 5.15 -5.13 -10.80
C CYS A 146 3.91 -6.00 -11.01
N GLU A 147 2.78 -5.60 -10.41
CA GLU A 147 1.50 -6.27 -10.61
C GLU A 147 1.02 -6.15 -12.05
N LEU A 148 1.09 -4.96 -12.67
CA LEU A 148 0.62 -4.75 -14.03
C LEU A 148 1.45 -5.51 -15.08
N GLU A 149 2.76 -5.36 -15.06
CA GLU A 149 3.68 -5.91 -16.07
C GLU A 149 3.92 -7.41 -15.85
N PHE A 150 4.15 -7.84 -14.60
CA PHE A 150 4.62 -9.19 -14.30
C PHE A 150 3.58 -10.07 -13.60
N LYS A 151 2.41 -9.53 -13.24
CA LYS A 151 1.37 -10.25 -12.47
C LYS A 151 1.91 -10.82 -11.15
N GLN A 152 2.82 -10.09 -10.50
CA GLN A 152 3.52 -10.51 -9.29
C GLN A 152 3.31 -9.52 -8.15
N SER A 153 3.11 -10.03 -6.93
CA SER A 153 3.06 -9.25 -5.69
C SER A 153 4.39 -9.43 -4.93
N LYS A 154 5.41 -8.66 -5.34
CA LYS A 154 6.78 -8.72 -4.76
C LYS A 154 7.15 -7.50 -3.92
N PHE A 155 6.31 -6.47 -3.95
CA PHE A 155 6.48 -5.25 -3.20
C PHE A 155 5.22 -5.01 -2.38
N ALA A 156 5.39 -4.45 -1.18
CA ALA A 156 4.31 -3.89 -0.37
C ALA A 156 4.27 -2.37 -0.50
N VAL A 157 3.07 -1.80 -0.42
CA VAL A 157 2.90 -0.35 -0.27
C VAL A 157 3.47 0.08 1.09
N ASN A 158 4.24 1.17 1.10
CA ASN A 158 4.84 1.74 2.31
C ASN A 158 4.40 3.20 2.47
N ASP A 159 3.11 3.41 2.68
CA ASP A 159 2.52 4.72 2.92
C ASP A 159 2.19 4.97 4.40
N THR A 160 1.63 6.14 4.68
CA THR A 160 1.32 6.57 6.05
C THR A 160 0.24 5.72 6.72
N VAL A 161 -0.69 5.15 5.96
CA VAL A 161 -1.73 4.28 6.52
C VAL A 161 -1.09 2.97 6.96
N VAL A 162 -0.29 2.36 6.08
CA VAL A 162 0.46 1.14 6.40
C VAL A 162 1.35 1.34 7.62
N ARG A 163 2.17 2.41 7.65
CA ARG A 163 3.06 2.67 8.79
C ARG A 163 2.34 2.94 10.11
N ARG A 164 1.10 3.41 10.06
CA ARG A 164 0.30 3.68 11.26
C ARG A 164 -0.35 2.41 11.82
N ILE A 165 -0.74 1.48 10.95
CA ILE A 165 -1.49 0.29 11.34
C ILE A 165 -0.59 -0.94 11.51
N LEU A 166 0.50 -1.02 10.76
CA LEU A 166 1.45 -2.14 10.83
C LEU A 166 1.95 -2.43 12.26
N PRO A 167 2.29 -1.45 13.11
CA PRO A 167 2.74 -1.72 14.48
C PRO A 167 1.74 -2.54 15.30
N TYR A 168 0.44 -2.27 15.15
CA TYR A 168 -0.61 -3.03 15.82
C TYR A 168 -0.53 -4.52 15.45
N TYR A 169 -0.48 -4.85 14.16
CA TYR A 169 -0.40 -6.24 13.74
C TYR A 169 0.91 -6.91 14.12
N LEU A 170 2.02 -6.17 14.16
CA LEU A 170 3.29 -6.70 14.66
C LEU A 170 3.16 -7.10 16.14
N ASN A 171 2.57 -6.24 16.98
CA ASN A 171 2.32 -6.57 18.38
C ASN A 171 1.31 -7.73 18.52
N TYR A 172 0.21 -7.69 17.78
CA TYR A 172 -0.84 -8.71 17.79
C TYR A 172 -0.30 -10.12 17.50
N TYR A 173 0.61 -10.25 16.52
CA TYR A 173 1.26 -11.52 16.17
C TYR A 173 2.56 -11.80 16.96
N GLY A 174 2.86 -11.01 18.00
CA GLY A 174 4.04 -11.20 18.85
C GLY A 174 5.38 -11.02 18.12
N ILE A 175 5.41 -10.20 17.07
CA ILE A 175 6.61 -9.94 16.25
C ILE A 175 7.40 -8.79 16.86
N SER A 176 8.57 -9.11 17.41
CA SER A 176 9.48 -8.11 17.97
C SER A 176 10.01 -7.15 16.90
N THR A 177 9.94 -5.86 17.19
CA THR A 177 10.56 -4.78 16.42
C THR A 177 11.76 -4.21 17.18
N GLU A 178 12.70 -3.59 16.44
CA GLU A 178 13.67 -2.72 17.10
C GLU A 178 12.94 -1.50 17.63
N ASN A 179 13.41 -0.97 18.78
CA ASN A 179 12.82 0.20 19.45
C ASN A 179 13.17 1.51 18.72
N LYS A 180 12.86 1.56 17.43
CA LYS A 180 12.97 2.72 16.54
C LYS A 180 11.63 2.93 15.87
N ALA A 181 11.30 4.17 15.56
CA ALA A 181 10.03 4.50 14.91
C ALA A 181 9.99 3.99 13.45
N LEU A 182 8.83 3.49 12.98
CA LEU A 182 8.71 2.86 11.65
C LEU A 182 9.11 3.77 10.49
N GLU A 183 9.04 5.10 10.63
CA GLU A 183 9.52 6.04 9.62
C GLU A 183 11.03 5.92 9.32
N ASN A 184 11.79 5.43 10.30
CA ASN A 184 13.23 5.26 10.24
C ASN A 184 13.65 3.90 9.69
N TYR A 185 12.71 2.96 9.51
CA TYR A 185 13.00 1.71 8.84
C TYR A 185 13.26 1.97 7.34
N SER A 186 14.24 1.24 6.82
CA SER A 186 14.40 1.03 5.38
C SER A 186 13.24 0.20 4.85
N TYR A 187 13.00 0.30 3.55
CA TYR A 187 11.95 -0.48 2.89
C TYR A 187 12.16 -1.98 3.05
N SER A 188 13.40 -2.48 2.96
CA SER A 188 13.70 -3.91 3.16
C SER A 188 13.34 -4.39 4.56
N GLU A 189 13.55 -3.57 5.60
CA GLU A 189 13.17 -3.94 6.96
C GLU A 189 11.66 -3.95 7.13
N ILE A 190 10.93 -3.00 6.52
CA ILE A 190 9.46 -3.01 6.49
C ILE A 190 8.93 -4.29 5.81
N ILE A 191 9.51 -4.68 4.68
CA ILE A 191 9.13 -5.92 3.98
C ILE A 191 9.38 -7.14 4.87
N ALA A 192 10.54 -7.23 5.50
CA ALA A 192 10.84 -8.34 6.41
C ALA A 192 9.86 -8.43 7.59
N LEU A 193 9.33 -7.30 8.07
CA LEU A 193 8.29 -7.27 9.10
C LEU A 193 6.94 -7.77 8.57
N ILE A 194 6.55 -7.36 7.36
CA ILE A 194 5.31 -7.83 6.71
C ILE A 194 5.41 -9.34 6.39
N ASP A 195 6.57 -9.82 5.96
CA ASP A 195 6.81 -11.26 5.75
C ASP A 195 6.60 -12.06 7.03
N LYS A 196 7.10 -11.57 8.17
CA LYS A 196 6.86 -12.20 9.47
C LYS A 196 5.37 -12.25 9.82
N ILE A 197 4.61 -11.20 9.50
CA ILE A 197 3.14 -11.24 9.65
C ILE A 197 2.57 -12.32 8.74
N ALA A 198 2.89 -12.30 7.44
CA ALA A 198 2.34 -13.23 6.45
C ALA A 198 2.60 -14.70 6.79
N VAL A 199 3.73 -15.02 7.41
CA VAL A 199 4.06 -16.39 7.90
C VAL A 199 3.16 -16.82 9.06
N ASN A 200 2.69 -15.89 9.89
CA ASN A 200 1.80 -16.16 11.03
C ASN A 200 0.31 -16.19 10.63
N LEU A 201 -0.03 -15.96 9.36
CA LEU A 201 -1.41 -16.00 8.86
C LEU A 201 -1.72 -17.38 8.22
N PRO A 202 -2.62 -18.19 8.80
CA PRO A 202 -3.25 -19.31 8.12
C PRO A 202 -4.67 -18.92 7.64
N PRO A 203 -4.96 -18.87 6.31
CA PRO A 203 -4.08 -19.14 5.17
C PRO A 203 -3.07 -18.01 4.91
N LYS A 204 -1.96 -18.35 4.24
CA LYS A 204 -0.92 -17.38 3.89
C LYS A 204 -1.49 -16.31 2.95
N MET A 205 -1.24 -15.04 3.28
CA MET A 205 -1.65 -13.89 2.47
C MET A 205 -0.44 -13.24 1.79
N ASN A 206 -0.66 -12.63 0.64
CA ASN A 206 0.33 -11.83 -0.09
C ASN A 206 0.28 -10.34 0.31
N TYR A 207 1.24 -9.55 -0.15
CA TYR A 207 1.33 -8.13 0.18
C TYR A 207 0.12 -7.33 -0.30
N THR A 208 -0.41 -7.66 -1.47
CA THR A 208 -1.58 -6.99 -2.05
C THR A 208 -2.82 -7.20 -1.18
N GLU A 209 -3.05 -8.43 -0.70
CA GLU A 209 -4.18 -8.76 0.18
C GLU A 209 -4.08 -8.04 1.53
N ILE A 210 -2.88 -7.98 2.12
CA ILE A 210 -2.64 -7.24 3.36
C ILE A 210 -2.87 -5.73 3.15
N ASP A 211 -2.32 -5.16 2.08
CA ASP A 211 -2.51 -3.74 1.76
C ASP A 211 -3.97 -3.39 1.49
N GLN A 212 -4.72 -4.23 0.77
CA GLN A 212 -6.15 -4.01 0.51
C GLN A 212 -6.94 -3.83 1.81
N ILE A 213 -6.71 -4.70 2.80
CA ILE A 213 -7.36 -4.58 4.12
C ILE A 213 -6.91 -3.29 4.81
N ILE A 214 -5.60 -3.09 4.95
CA ILE A 214 -5.05 -1.96 5.71
C ILE A 214 -5.49 -0.63 5.09
N TRP A 215 -5.32 -0.47 3.78
CA TRP A 215 -5.65 0.74 3.08
C TRP A 215 -7.14 1.01 3.08
N TYR A 216 -7.98 0.03 2.68
CA TYR A 216 -9.42 0.27 2.55
C TYR A 216 -10.06 0.51 3.91
N CYS A 217 -9.77 -0.33 4.90
CA CYS A 217 -10.46 -0.29 6.17
C CYS A 217 -9.99 0.84 7.11
N TYR A 218 -8.74 1.31 6.99
CA TYR A 218 -8.17 2.24 7.97
C TYR A 218 -7.85 3.64 7.45
N ARG A 219 -7.91 3.88 6.13
CA ARG A 219 -7.60 5.21 5.56
C ARG A 219 -8.46 6.34 6.13
N ASN A 220 -9.73 6.06 6.42
CA ASN A 220 -10.73 7.02 6.89
C ASN A 220 -11.35 6.60 8.24
N ASP A 221 -10.70 5.71 8.98
CA ASP A 221 -11.15 5.28 10.31
C ASP A 221 -10.18 5.81 11.39
N PRO A 222 -10.40 7.05 11.88
CA PRO A 222 -9.52 7.66 12.87
C PRO A 222 -9.59 6.94 14.22
N VAL A 223 -10.71 6.30 14.55
CA VAL A 223 -10.90 5.63 15.85
C VAL A 223 -10.09 4.36 15.91
N ARG A 224 -10.22 3.45 14.94
CA ARG A 224 -9.37 2.25 14.89
C ARG A 224 -7.89 2.60 14.73
N SER A 225 -7.57 3.68 14.03
CA SER A 225 -6.20 4.18 13.95
C SER A 225 -5.64 4.61 15.31
N GLN A 226 -6.45 5.20 16.19
CA GLN A 226 -6.03 5.53 17.56
C GLN A 226 -5.94 4.30 18.45
N ILE A 227 -6.85 3.33 18.30
CA ILE A 227 -6.80 2.04 18.99
C ILE A 227 -5.50 1.30 18.62
N ALA A 228 -5.16 1.25 17.33
CA ALA A 228 -3.92 0.65 16.85
C ALA A 228 -2.69 1.22 17.60
N VAL A 229 -2.60 2.55 17.66
CA VAL A 229 -1.50 3.26 18.34
C VAL A 229 -1.48 2.96 19.85
N ALA A 230 -2.65 2.87 20.50
CA ALA A 230 -2.73 2.59 21.93
C ALA A 230 -2.39 1.14 22.31
N LEU A 231 -2.53 0.22 21.36
CA LEU A 231 -2.25 -1.21 21.53
C LEU A 231 -0.89 -1.64 20.96
N THR A 232 -0.06 -0.69 20.55
CA THR A 232 1.32 -0.94 20.09
C THR A 232 2.29 -0.78 21.25
#